data_AF-A0A502KUF8-F1
#
_entry.id   AF-A0A502KUF8-F1
#
_cell.length_a   1.000
_cell.length_b   1.000
_cell.length_c   1.000
_cell.angle_alpha   90.00
_cell.angle_beta   90.00
_cell.angle_gamma   90.00
#
_symmetry.space_group_name_H-M   'P 1'
#
loop_
_entity.id
_entity.type
_entity.pdbx_description
1 polymer ?
#
loop_
_entity_poly.entity_id
_entity_poly.type
_entity_poly.pdbx_seq_one_letter_code
_entity_poly.pdbx_strand_id
1 'polypeptide(L)'
;MKNINKVIENEFVWLPLEKRKSKFGGPMTPRKAELRKPLLWLTRKNESLYLVNGSDEPFDSIIISSGGFTSNDGDGVTSYKGQGDEYENLHPNTGIKVDQFDSLQGCDLIVQMHLRVKSLRLGCIDIRTILGRKKIKETVLVWDTGEGGKDVFVKSLHQAQCAD
;
A
#
# COMPACT_ATOMS: atom_id res chain seq x y z
N MET A 1 -10.02 -23.03 -1.58
CA MET A 1 -11.05 -22.05 -2.03
C MET A 1 -10.37 -20.70 -2.16
N LYS A 2 -10.21 -20.14 -3.37
CA LYS A 2 -9.68 -18.77 -3.57
C LYS A 2 -10.71 -17.78 -3.00
N ASN A 3 -10.33 -16.97 -2.03
CA ASN A 3 -11.20 -15.93 -1.46
C ASN A 3 -11.44 -14.83 -2.50
N ILE A 4 -12.62 -14.89 -3.15
CA ILE A 4 -13.02 -14.01 -4.27
C ILE A 4 -13.07 -12.52 -3.85
N ASN A 5 -13.13 -12.21 -2.55
CA ASN A 5 -13.24 -10.84 -2.04
C ASN A 5 -11.89 -10.14 -1.74
N LYS A 6 -10.74 -10.78 -2.00
CA LYS A 6 -9.42 -10.18 -1.72
C LYS A 6 -8.88 -9.32 -2.88
N VAL A 7 -9.36 -9.50 -4.10
CA VAL A 7 -8.79 -8.85 -5.29
C VAL A 7 -9.90 -8.12 -6.03
N ILE A 8 -9.66 -6.86 -6.39
CA ILE A 8 -10.59 -6.00 -7.14
C ILE A 8 -9.85 -5.30 -8.28
N GLU A 9 -10.50 -5.17 -9.43
CA GLU A 9 -9.88 -4.63 -10.64
C GLU A 9 -10.46 -3.28 -11.02
N ASN A 10 -9.62 -2.36 -11.49
CA ASN A 10 -10.01 -1.08 -12.09
C ASN A 10 -10.85 -0.16 -11.19
N GLU A 11 -10.85 -0.38 -9.87
CA GLU A 11 -11.63 0.42 -8.93
C GLU A 11 -10.89 1.63 -8.36
N PHE A 12 -9.58 1.74 -8.62
CA PHE A 12 -8.73 2.76 -8.01
C PHE A 12 -8.15 3.70 -9.06
N VAL A 13 -8.31 5.00 -8.82
CA VAL A 13 -7.76 6.06 -9.68
C VAL A 13 -6.85 6.94 -8.84
N TRP A 14 -5.57 7.04 -9.24
CA TRP A 14 -4.64 7.97 -8.61
C TRP A 14 -4.94 9.40 -9.04
N LEU A 15 -5.21 10.27 -8.07
CA LEU A 15 -5.33 11.70 -8.28
C LEU A 15 -4.14 12.42 -7.64
N PRO A 16 -3.29 13.10 -8.42
CA PRO A 16 -2.22 13.95 -7.89
C PRO A 16 -2.74 14.99 -6.90
N LEU A 17 -1.94 15.34 -5.89
CA LEU A 17 -2.36 16.18 -4.76
C LEU A 17 -2.90 17.56 -5.19
N GLU A 18 -2.34 18.14 -6.25
CA GLU A 18 -2.73 19.43 -6.80
C GLU A 18 -4.07 19.39 -7.55
N LYS A 19 -4.50 18.22 -8.02
CA LYS A 19 -5.80 18.02 -8.68
C LYS A 19 -6.92 17.65 -7.70
N ARG A 20 -6.59 17.43 -6.42
CA ARG A 20 -7.58 17.06 -5.40
C ARG A 20 -8.37 18.29 -4.98
N LYS A 21 -9.65 18.08 -4.67
CA LYS A 21 -10.52 19.13 -4.11
C LYS A 21 -10.24 19.29 -2.61
N SER A 22 -10.38 20.51 -2.10
CA SER A 22 -10.37 20.75 -0.66
C SER A 22 -11.52 20.01 0.02
N LYS A 23 -11.25 19.36 1.16
CA LYS A 23 -12.30 18.74 1.99
C LYS A 23 -13.31 19.74 2.54
N PHE A 24 -12.99 21.04 2.49
CA PHE A 24 -13.84 22.13 2.97
C PHE A 24 -14.47 22.95 1.81
N GLY A 25 -14.40 22.48 0.56
CA GLY A 25 -15.03 23.16 -0.58
C GLY A 25 -14.36 24.46 -1.05
N GLY A 26 -13.32 24.93 -0.36
CA GLY A 26 -12.56 26.13 -0.73
C GLY A 26 -11.37 25.88 -1.69
N PRO A 27 -10.72 26.95 -2.17
CA PRO A 27 -9.52 26.84 -2.99
C PRO A 27 -8.40 26.18 -2.19
N MET A 28 -7.74 25.18 -2.79
CA MET A 28 -6.57 24.57 -2.18
C MET A 28 -5.38 25.52 -2.33
N THR A 29 -4.55 25.67 -1.29
CA THR A 29 -3.28 26.39 -1.42
C THR A 29 -2.49 25.82 -2.59
N PRO A 30 -1.92 26.65 -3.49
CA PRO A 30 -1.11 26.16 -4.59
C PRO A 30 -0.02 25.21 -4.10
N ARG A 31 0.09 24.05 -4.74
CA ARG A 31 1.13 23.06 -4.47
C ARG A 31 1.94 22.87 -5.74
N LYS A 32 3.22 22.53 -5.57
CA LYS A 32 4.04 22.08 -6.69
C LYS A 32 3.38 20.84 -7.30
N ALA A 33 3.26 20.82 -8.63
CA ALA A 33 2.68 19.68 -9.33
C ALA A 33 3.51 18.41 -9.09
N GLU A 34 2.85 17.31 -8.74
CA GLU A 34 3.47 15.99 -8.67
C GLU A 34 3.38 15.34 -10.06
N LEU A 35 4.51 15.29 -10.76
CA LEU A 35 4.58 14.78 -12.13
C LEU A 35 4.74 13.25 -12.17
N ARG A 36 5.18 12.65 -11.05
CA ARG A 36 5.40 11.20 -10.95
C ARG A 36 4.07 10.46 -10.81
N LYS A 37 4.04 9.23 -11.32
CA LYS A 37 2.90 8.31 -11.17
C LYS A 37 3.27 7.17 -10.22
N PRO A 38 2.35 6.73 -9.34
CA PRO A 38 2.63 5.60 -8.48
C PRO A 38 2.59 4.29 -9.28
N LEU A 39 3.67 3.49 -9.21
CA LEU A 39 3.65 2.10 -9.69
C LEU A 39 3.02 1.16 -8.68
N LEU A 40 3.27 1.41 -7.41
CA LEU A 40 2.72 0.65 -6.30
C LEU A 40 2.33 1.60 -5.19
N TRP A 41 1.10 1.49 -4.71
CA TRP A 41 0.60 2.37 -3.65
C TRP A 41 -0.47 1.70 -2.81
N LEU A 42 -0.62 2.19 -1.59
CA LEU A 42 -1.64 1.78 -0.65
C LEU A 42 -2.76 2.82 -0.63
N THR A 43 -3.99 2.34 -0.52
CA THR A 43 -5.17 3.19 -0.42
C THR A 43 -6.23 2.58 0.46
N ARG A 44 -7.02 3.44 1.09
CA ARG A 44 -8.15 3.01 1.90
C ARG A 44 -9.45 3.14 1.10
N LYS A 45 -10.22 2.06 1.07
CA LYS A 45 -11.61 2.05 0.62
C LYS A 45 -12.47 1.44 1.72
N ASN A 46 -13.45 2.20 2.19
CA ASN A 46 -14.25 1.87 3.37
C ASN A 46 -13.36 1.58 4.60
N GLU A 47 -13.48 0.38 5.14
CA GLU A 47 -12.74 -0.12 6.30
C GLU A 47 -11.57 -1.01 5.90
N SER A 48 -11.17 -1.04 4.63
CA SER A 48 -10.10 -1.94 4.16
C SER A 48 -8.94 -1.17 3.54
N LEU A 49 -7.73 -1.69 3.78
CA LEU A 49 -6.51 -1.26 3.13
C LEU A 49 -6.30 -2.09 1.87
N TYR A 50 -6.02 -1.42 0.77
CA TYR A 50 -5.72 -2.04 -0.51
C TYR A 50 -4.33 -1.67 -0.98
N LEU A 51 -3.61 -2.65 -1.52
CA LEU A 51 -2.38 -2.49 -2.27
C LEU A 51 -2.69 -2.53 -3.76
N VAL A 52 -2.34 -1.48 -4.47
CA VAL A 52 -2.74 -1.28 -5.88
C VAL A 52 -1.52 -1.34 -6.77
N ASN A 53 -1.56 -2.22 -7.77
CA ASN A 53 -0.67 -2.17 -8.92
C ASN A 53 -1.11 -1.01 -9.82
N GLY A 54 -0.42 0.12 -9.75
CA GLY A 54 -0.64 1.29 -10.60
C GLY A 54 0.26 1.33 -11.84
N SER A 55 1.05 0.28 -12.07
CA SER A 55 1.89 0.18 -13.26
C SER A 55 1.08 -0.22 -14.49
N ASP A 56 1.72 -0.13 -15.65
CA ASP A 56 1.24 -0.58 -16.95
C ASP A 56 1.63 -2.03 -17.28
N GLU A 57 2.27 -2.73 -16.34
CA GLU A 57 2.70 -4.12 -16.49
C GLU A 57 2.16 -5.02 -15.36
N PRO A 58 1.99 -6.33 -15.61
CA PRO A 58 1.71 -7.27 -14.54
C PRO A 58 2.94 -7.45 -13.65
N PHE A 59 2.73 -7.69 -12.36
CA PHE A 59 3.78 -8.24 -11.50
C PHE A 59 3.81 -9.76 -11.62
N ASP A 60 5.00 -10.32 -11.75
CA ASP A 60 5.21 -11.77 -11.81
C ASP A 60 4.73 -12.40 -10.51
N SER A 61 5.17 -11.85 -9.37
CA SER A 61 4.71 -12.25 -8.05
C SER A 61 4.80 -11.12 -7.03
N ILE A 62 3.94 -11.20 -6.02
CA ILE A 62 3.97 -10.34 -4.85
C ILE A 62 3.65 -11.13 -3.59
N ILE A 63 4.54 -11.03 -2.60
CA ILE A 63 4.34 -11.56 -1.25
C ILE A 63 4.03 -10.38 -0.34
N ILE A 64 2.94 -10.48 0.39
CA ILE A 64 2.39 -9.41 1.21
C ILE A 64 2.30 -9.92 2.64
N SER A 65 2.96 -9.23 3.56
CA SER A 65 2.77 -9.44 4.99
C SER A 65 2.45 -8.12 5.67
N SER A 66 1.51 -8.18 6.60
CA SER A 66 1.10 -7.06 7.44
C SER A 66 1.32 -7.42 8.92
N GLY A 67 1.41 -6.40 9.75
CA GLY A 67 1.45 -6.52 11.19
C GLY A 67 1.33 -5.15 11.79
N GLY A 68 1.39 -5.04 13.10
CA GLY A 68 1.25 -3.73 13.72
C GLY A 68 1.01 -3.77 15.21
N PHE A 69 0.68 -2.60 15.71
CA PHE A 69 0.39 -2.35 17.12
C PHE A 69 -0.86 -1.49 17.24
N THR A 70 -1.73 -1.85 18.18
CA THR A 70 -2.87 -1.04 18.61
C THR A 70 -2.73 -0.72 20.09
N SER A 71 -2.97 0.52 20.48
CA SER A 71 -3.17 0.88 21.89
C SER A 71 -4.66 1.08 22.16
N ASN A 72 -5.18 0.36 23.15
CA ASN A 72 -6.54 0.58 23.63
C ASN A 72 -6.52 1.51 24.85
N ASP A 73 -7.57 2.30 25.05
CA ASP A 73 -7.66 3.38 26.06
C ASP A 73 -7.58 2.91 27.54
N GLY A 74 -7.24 1.65 27.81
CA GLY A 74 -7.11 1.12 29.17
C GLY A 74 -6.18 -0.09 29.28
N ASP A 75 -4.87 0.15 29.29
CA ASP A 75 -3.80 -0.79 29.74
C ASP A 75 -3.21 -1.81 28.74
N GLY A 76 -2.96 -1.44 27.48
CA GLY A 76 -1.99 -2.23 26.71
C GLY A 76 -1.76 -1.85 25.26
N VAL A 77 -0.53 -2.14 24.80
CA VAL A 77 -0.19 -2.23 23.38
C VAL A 77 -0.36 -3.68 22.95
N THR A 78 -1.28 -3.95 22.03
CA THR A 78 -1.47 -5.27 21.44
C THR A 78 -0.78 -5.30 20.09
N SER A 79 0.15 -6.25 19.91
CA SER A 79 0.76 -6.51 18.60
C SER A 79 -0.05 -7.54 17.83
N TYR A 80 -0.19 -7.36 16.52
CA TYR A 80 -0.76 -8.37 15.64
C TYR A 80 0.16 -8.62 14.45
N LYS A 81 0.05 -9.82 13.88
CA LYS A 81 0.80 -10.23 12.70
C LYS A 81 -0.15 -10.91 11.73
N GLY A 82 -0.25 -10.36 10.53
CA GLY A 82 -0.89 -10.99 9.39
C GLY A 82 -0.03 -12.12 8.83
N GLN A 83 -0.69 -13.14 8.28
CA GLN A 83 -0.01 -14.18 7.52
C GLN A 83 0.51 -13.58 6.20
N GLY A 84 1.64 -14.09 5.71
CA GLY A 84 2.12 -13.76 4.38
C GLY A 84 1.20 -14.36 3.32
N ASP A 85 0.57 -13.54 2.50
CA ASP A 85 -0.19 -13.97 1.32
C ASP A 85 0.66 -13.76 0.07
N GLU A 86 0.68 -14.73 -0.83
CA GLU A 86 1.35 -14.65 -2.13
C GLU A 86 0.33 -14.56 -3.27
N TYR A 87 0.63 -13.71 -4.25
CA TYR A 87 -0.15 -13.52 -5.46
C TYR A 87 0.77 -13.55 -6.67
N GLU A 88 0.34 -14.23 -7.74
CA GLU A 88 1.07 -14.32 -9.01
C GLU A 88 0.29 -13.61 -10.12
N ASN A 89 1.01 -13.13 -11.14
CA ASN A 89 0.45 -12.50 -12.33
C ASN A 89 -0.54 -11.37 -12.02
N LEU A 90 -0.14 -10.44 -11.14
CA LEU A 90 -1.02 -9.36 -10.71
C LEU A 90 -1.13 -8.29 -11.81
N HIS A 91 -2.26 -8.29 -12.52
CA HIS A 91 -2.50 -7.39 -13.64
C HIS A 91 -2.47 -5.89 -13.24
N PRO A 92 -2.16 -4.99 -14.21
CA PRO A 92 -2.32 -3.55 -14.05
C PRO A 92 -3.66 -3.15 -13.45
N ASN A 93 -3.68 -2.08 -12.64
CA ASN A 93 -4.86 -1.51 -11.98
C ASN A 93 -5.62 -2.49 -11.06
N THR A 94 -4.97 -3.55 -10.62
CA THR A 94 -5.51 -4.48 -9.63
C THR A 94 -5.20 -4.00 -8.22
N GLY A 95 -6.20 -4.02 -7.35
CA GLY A 95 -6.07 -3.79 -5.92
C GLY A 95 -6.28 -5.07 -5.11
N ILE A 96 -5.35 -5.36 -4.20
CA ILE A 96 -5.42 -6.47 -3.26
C ILE A 96 -5.77 -5.92 -1.88
N LYS A 97 -6.80 -6.46 -1.22
CA LYS A 97 -7.09 -6.18 0.19
C LYS A 97 -5.98 -6.79 1.05
N VAL A 98 -5.24 -5.94 1.77
CA VAL A 98 -4.07 -6.34 2.58
C VAL A 98 -4.27 -6.18 4.09
N ASP A 99 -5.23 -5.35 4.51
CA ASP A 99 -5.58 -5.21 5.92
C ASP A 99 -7.03 -4.68 6.07
N GLN A 100 -7.57 -4.76 7.29
CA GLN A 100 -8.88 -4.21 7.65
C GLN A 100 -8.78 -3.37 8.92
N PHE A 101 -9.36 -2.17 8.86
CA PHE A 101 -9.49 -1.24 9.98
C PHE A 101 -10.85 -1.40 10.62
N ASP A 102 -10.91 -1.74 11.89
CA ASP A 102 -12.12 -1.53 12.67
C ASP A 102 -12.32 -0.01 12.85
N SER A 103 -13.44 0.52 12.35
CA SER A 103 -13.78 1.94 12.48
C SER A 103 -14.22 2.30 13.90
N LEU A 104 -14.58 1.30 14.72
CA LEU A 104 -15.26 1.49 16.00
C LEU A 104 -14.32 1.84 17.15
N GLN A 105 -13.01 1.63 17.00
CA GLN A 105 -12.06 1.89 18.09
C GLN A 105 -11.32 3.23 17.90
N GLY A 106 -11.34 4.04 18.96
CA GLY A 106 -10.57 5.29 19.09
C GLY A 106 -9.06 5.06 19.08
N CYS A 107 -8.62 3.80 19.09
CA CYS A 107 -7.23 3.37 19.21
C CYS A 107 -6.27 4.01 18.19
N ASP A 108 -5.07 4.29 18.68
CA ASP A 108 -3.92 4.56 17.82
C ASP A 108 -3.47 3.24 17.20
N LEU A 109 -3.51 3.19 15.87
CA LEU A 109 -3.11 2.05 15.08
C LEU A 109 -1.85 2.40 14.28
N ILE A 110 -0.85 1.54 14.40
CA ILE A 110 0.35 1.52 13.56
C ILE A 110 0.34 0.22 12.78
N VAL A 111 0.26 0.33 11.45
CA VAL A 111 0.37 -0.81 10.53
C VAL A 111 1.78 -0.83 9.94
N GLN A 112 2.47 -1.95 10.11
CA GLN A 112 3.70 -2.25 9.40
C GLN A 112 3.38 -3.17 8.22
N MET A 113 3.82 -2.77 7.03
CA MET A 113 3.73 -3.58 5.82
C MET A 113 5.12 -4.00 5.37
N HIS A 114 5.25 -5.27 4.99
CA HIS A 114 6.42 -5.80 4.33
C HIS A 114 6.00 -6.54 3.07
N LEU A 115 6.55 -6.11 1.93
CA LEU A 115 6.25 -6.63 0.61
C LEU A 115 7.52 -7.13 -0.05
N ARG A 116 7.40 -8.21 -0.81
CA ARG A 116 8.40 -8.60 -1.81
C ARG A 116 7.71 -8.59 -3.17
N VAL A 117 8.24 -7.81 -4.11
CA VAL A 117 7.65 -7.64 -5.45
C VAL A 117 8.64 -8.12 -6.50
N LYS A 118 8.17 -8.92 -7.44
CA LYS A 118 8.91 -9.33 -8.63
C LYS A 118 8.17 -8.86 -9.88
N SER A 119 8.88 -8.16 -10.75
CA SER A 119 8.35 -7.63 -12.01
C SER A 119 9.48 -7.42 -13.01
N LEU A 120 9.13 -7.24 -14.28
CA LEU A 120 10.09 -6.96 -15.33
C LEU A 120 10.81 -5.62 -15.09
N ARG A 121 10.07 -4.56 -14.75
CA ARG A 121 10.64 -3.21 -14.59
C ARG A 121 11.43 -3.02 -13.30
N LEU A 122 10.92 -3.53 -12.17
CA LEU A 122 11.55 -3.32 -10.86
C LEU A 122 12.57 -4.41 -10.53
N GLY A 123 12.65 -5.46 -11.33
CA GLY A 123 13.35 -6.68 -10.96
C GLY A 123 12.71 -7.27 -9.72
N CYS A 124 13.52 -7.47 -8.67
CA CYS A 124 13.01 -7.94 -7.40
C CYS A 124 13.38 -6.99 -6.26
N ILE A 125 12.36 -6.55 -5.53
CA ILE A 125 12.51 -5.55 -4.46
C ILE A 125 11.80 -5.97 -3.18
N ASP A 126 12.40 -5.63 -2.06
CA ASP A 126 11.84 -5.66 -0.71
C ASP A 126 11.36 -4.26 -0.35
N ILE A 127 10.12 -4.15 0.15
CA ILE A 127 9.53 -2.88 0.54
C ILE A 127 9.05 -2.98 1.97
N ARG A 128 9.41 -2.00 2.80
CA ARG A 128 8.95 -1.89 4.19
C ARG A 128 8.41 -0.51 4.45
N THR A 129 7.25 -0.43 5.10
CA THR A 129 6.67 0.84 5.53
C THR A 129 5.94 0.70 6.85
N ILE A 130 5.90 1.80 7.60
CA ILE A 130 5.20 1.92 8.88
C ILE A 130 4.19 3.08 8.74
N LEU A 131 2.92 2.76 8.88
CA LEU A 131 1.80 3.66 8.64
C LEU A 131 1.00 3.85 9.91
N GLY A 132 1.00 5.08 10.45
CA GLY A 132 0.04 5.45 11.49
C GLY A 132 -1.35 5.71 10.89
N ARG A 133 -2.42 5.50 11.68
CA ARG A 133 -3.84 5.71 11.29
C ARG A 133 -4.10 6.95 10.42
N LYS A 134 -3.46 8.09 10.74
CA LYS A 134 -3.62 9.37 10.00
C LYS A 134 -2.97 9.39 8.60
N LYS A 135 -1.99 8.52 8.35
CA LYS A 135 -1.24 8.43 7.08
C LYS A 135 -1.85 7.42 6.09
N ILE A 136 -2.74 6.52 6.54
CA ILE A 136 -3.34 5.46 5.71
C ILE A 136 -4.53 5.96 4.87
N LYS A 137 -4.42 7.15 4.27
CA LYS A 137 -5.38 7.57 3.24
C LYS A 137 -4.93 7.04 1.90
N GLU A 138 -3.77 7.52 1.46
CA GLU A 138 -3.08 7.05 0.28
C GLU A 138 -1.58 7.21 0.51
N THR A 139 -0.82 6.15 0.31
CA THR A 139 0.64 6.14 0.48
C THR A 139 1.26 5.50 -0.73
N VAL A 140 2.03 6.26 -1.50
CA VAL A 140 2.82 5.70 -2.59
C VAL A 140 3.97 4.91 -1.99
N LEU A 141 4.19 3.70 -2.48
CA LEU A 141 5.30 2.84 -2.08
C LEU A 141 6.47 2.99 -3.05
N VAL A 142 6.17 2.96 -4.35
CA VAL A 142 7.14 3.09 -5.44
C VAL A 142 6.58 3.99 -6.53
N TRP A 143 7.36 4.97 -6.95
CA TRP A 143 7.07 5.85 -8.09
C TRP A 143 7.54 5.23 -9.41
N ASP A 144 7.04 5.75 -10.52
CA ASP A 144 7.48 5.41 -11.89
C ASP A 144 8.96 5.72 -12.14
N THR A 145 9.53 6.66 -11.39
CA THR A 145 10.98 6.92 -11.37
C THR A 145 11.80 5.81 -10.69
N GLY A 146 11.16 4.83 -10.06
CA GLY A 146 11.79 3.80 -9.23
C GLY A 146 12.09 4.25 -7.80
N GLU A 147 11.84 5.52 -7.47
CA GLU A 147 12.05 6.06 -6.13
C GLU A 147 11.01 5.51 -5.14
N GLY A 148 11.45 5.27 -3.91
CA GLY A 148 10.55 4.97 -2.80
C GLY A 148 9.66 6.17 -2.44
N GLY A 149 8.46 5.87 -1.94
CA GLY A 149 7.59 6.86 -1.35
C GLY A 149 8.13 7.47 -0.05
N LYS A 150 7.42 8.47 0.48
CA LYS A 150 7.75 9.07 1.76
C LYS A 150 7.58 8.05 2.89
N ASP A 151 8.59 7.92 3.75
CA ASP A 151 8.62 6.96 4.87
C ASP A 151 8.51 5.48 4.41
N VAL A 152 9.02 5.19 3.21
CA VAL A 152 9.07 3.84 2.62
C VAL A 152 10.51 3.45 2.36
N PHE A 153 10.91 2.28 2.85
CA PHE A 153 12.21 1.70 2.58
C PHE A 153 12.09 0.69 1.44
N VAL A 154 12.87 0.89 0.39
CA VAL A 154 12.93 -0.01 -0.78
C VAL A 154 14.35 -0.54 -0.91
N LYS A 155 14.50 -1.85 -1.07
CA LYS A 155 15.78 -2.52 -1.26
C LYS A 155 15.71 -3.48 -2.44
N SER A 156 16.60 -3.34 -3.41
CA SER A 156 16.79 -4.35 -4.45
C SER A 156 17.37 -5.63 -3.87
N LEU A 157 16.79 -6.77 -4.24
CA LEU A 157 17.24 -8.09 -3.84
C LEU A 157 18.02 -8.74 -4.99
N HIS A 158 18.98 -9.60 -4.65
CA HIS A 158 19.57 -10.46 -5.67
C HIS A 158 18.56 -11.51 -6.12
N GLN A 159 18.62 -11.93 -7.39
CA GLN A 159 17.63 -12.81 -8.02
C GLN A 159 17.41 -14.15 -7.28
N ALA A 160 18.44 -14.65 -6.58
CA ALA A 160 18.37 -15.84 -5.72
C ALA A 160 17.52 -15.67 -4.44
N GLN A 161 17.24 -14.42 -4.03
CA GLN A 161 16.45 -14.09 -2.83
C GLN A 161 14.96 -13.85 -3.15
N CYS A 162 14.58 -14.12 -4.40
CA CYS A 162 13.25 -13.86 -4.96
C CYS A 162 12.55 -15.13 -5.42
N ALA A 163 13.16 -16.28 -5.16
CA ALA A 163 12.58 -17.59 -5.29
C ALA A 163 12.53 -18.18 -3.87
N ASP A 164 11.32 -18.45 -3.38
CA ASP A 164 11.05 -19.39 -2.31
C ASP A 164 10.21 -20.51 -2.92
#